data_AF-A0A645G3A2-F1
#
_entry.id   AF-A0A645G3A2-F1
#
_cell.length_a   1.000
_cell.length_b   1.000
_cell.length_c   1.000
_cell.angle_alpha   90.00
_cell.angle_beta   90.00
_cell.angle_gamma   90.00
#
_symmetry.space_group_name_H-M   'P 1'
#
loop_
_entity.id
_entity.type
_entity.pdbx_description
1 polymer ?
#
loop_
_entity_poly.entity_id
_entity_poly.type
_entity_poly.pdbx_seq_one_letter_code
_entity_poly.pdbx_strand_id
1 'polypeptide(L)'
;MKFDLSVDSVLSAAGSSTIKTVNNSLTMHIGANENQTMNISISDMDTTSLGVDGIDVTTQTGAETAITSIDKAIAQVSSERSKLGAAQNRLEHTINNLGTSSENLTSAESRIRDVDMAKEMMNYQKPSILQQAAQAMLAQANQQPQGVLKLLQ
;
A
#
# COMPACT_ATOMS: atom_id res chain seq x y z
N MET A 1 17.47 14.85 3.78
CA MET A 1 18.60 13.98 4.16
C MET A 1 18.94 13.14 2.94
N LYS A 2 20.20 13.18 2.53
CA LYS A 2 20.71 12.78 1.22
C LYS A 2 20.72 11.25 1.08
N PHE A 3 19.92 10.73 0.14
CA PHE A 3 19.91 9.33 -0.24
C PHE A 3 20.90 9.17 -1.40
N ASP A 4 22.13 8.73 -1.12
CA ASP A 4 23.12 8.49 -2.16
C ASP A 4 22.85 7.14 -2.84
N LEU A 5 22.22 7.19 -4.02
CA LEU A 5 22.19 6.10 -5.00
C LEU A 5 23.51 6.14 -5.78
N SER A 6 24.45 5.24 -5.52
CA SER A 6 25.58 5.05 -6.45
C SER A 6 25.12 4.18 -7.63
N VAL A 7 24.72 4.84 -8.72
CA VAL A 7 24.57 4.20 -10.03
C VAL A 7 25.96 4.11 -10.64
N ASP A 8 26.53 2.91 -10.61
CA ASP A 8 27.73 2.58 -11.36
C ASP A 8 27.45 2.79 -12.85
N SER A 9 28.24 3.65 -13.47
CA SER A 9 27.93 4.44 -14.65
C SER A 9 28.07 3.69 -15.99
N VAL A 10 27.73 2.40 -16.07
CA VAL A 10 27.96 1.59 -17.28
C VAL A 10 26.73 0.78 -17.73
N LEU A 11 25.54 1.38 -17.76
CA LEU A 11 24.45 0.85 -18.59
C LEU A 11 23.43 1.94 -18.99
N SER A 12 23.93 3.00 -19.63
CA SER A 12 23.10 3.90 -20.42
C SER A 12 22.80 3.24 -21.78
N ALA A 13 21.51 3.01 -22.06
CA ALA A 13 20.91 2.63 -23.35
C ALA A 13 20.73 1.13 -23.65
N ALA A 14 19.79 0.49 -22.95
CA ALA A 14 18.72 -0.36 -23.51
C ALA A 14 17.93 -0.95 -22.33
N GLY A 15 16.59 -0.98 -22.44
CA GLY A 15 15.69 -1.29 -21.34
C GLY A 15 15.99 -2.61 -20.61
N SER A 16 16.50 -2.50 -19.39
CA SER A 16 16.23 -3.41 -18.28
C SER A 16 16.74 -2.74 -16.99
N SER A 17 15.83 -2.25 -16.16
CA SER A 17 16.15 -1.73 -14.84
C SER A 17 16.68 -2.88 -13.98
N THR A 18 17.99 -3.07 -14.00
CA THR A 18 18.64 -4.13 -13.21
C THR A 18 18.70 -3.66 -11.78
N ILE A 19 17.82 -4.21 -10.92
CA ILE A 19 17.83 -3.99 -9.48
C ILE A 19 19.17 -4.50 -8.96
N LYS A 20 20.12 -3.61 -8.65
CA LYS A 20 21.34 -3.99 -7.91
C LYS A 20 20.95 -4.27 -6.46
N THR A 21 20.88 -5.55 -6.11
CA THR A 21 20.78 -6.06 -4.74
C THR A 21 22.10 -5.77 -4.01
N VAL A 22 22.03 -4.99 -2.94
CA VAL A 22 23.13 -4.91 -1.97
C VAL A 22 22.91 -6.09 -0.99
N ASN A 23 23.83 -7.05 -0.92
CA ASN A 23 23.74 -8.29 -0.12
C ASN A 23 22.65 -9.31 -0.52
N ASN A 24 22.36 -9.49 -1.81
CA ASN A 24 21.37 -10.47 -2.30
C ASN A 24 19.99 -10.42 -1.61
N SER A 25 19.66 -9.29 -0.98
CA SER A 25 18.45 -9.08 -0.21
C SER A 25 17.59 -8.02 -0.89
N LEU A 26 16.37 -8.40 -1.22
CA LEU A 26 15.31 -7.51 -1.67
C LEU A 26 14.59 -6.94 -0.45
N THR A 27 14.62 -5.62 -0.28
CA THR A 27 13.86 -4.92 0.76
C THR A 27 12.54 -4.43 0.18
N MET A 28 11.42 -4.98 0.65
CA MET A 28 10.07 -4.57 0.21
C MET A 28 9.39 -3.74 1.27
N HIS A 29 8.72 -2.65 0.87
CA HIS A 29 7.91 -1.85 1.79
C HIS A 29 6.53 -2.48 1.93
N ILE A 30 6.15 -2.88 3.15
CA ILE A 30 4.91 -3.60 3.46
C ILE A 30 4.00 -2.79 4.40
N GLY A 31 4.09 -1.46 4.36
CA GLY A 31 3.32 -0.59 5.25
C GLY A 31 3.47 0.88 4.89
N ALA A 32 2.62 1.72 5.49
CA ALA A 32 2.49 3.13 5.17
C ALA A 32 3.56 4.03 5.83
N ASN A 33 4.19 3.56 6.92
CA ASN A 33 5.15 4.34 7.71
C ASN A 33 6.58 3.86 7.50
N GLU A 34 7.56 4.74 7.73
CA GLU A 34 9.00 4.41 7.67
C GLU A 34 9.34 3.17 8.51
N ASN A 35 10.32 2.39 8.05
CA ASN A 35 10.79 1.14 8.67
C ASN A 35 9.81 -0.05 8.65
N GLN A 36 8.66 0.07 7.97
CA GLN A 36 7.78 -1.08 7.70
C GLN A 36 8.24 -1.86 6.48
N THR A 37 9.43 -2.46 6.56
CA THR A 37 10.06 -3.20 5.46
C THR A 37 10.19 -4.69 5.76
N MET A 38 10.13 -5.51 4.72
CA MET A 38 10.43 -6.93 4.75
C MET A 38 11.63 -7.22 3.86
N ASN A 39 12.65 -7.86 4.43
CA ASN A 39 13.84 -8.26 3.69
C ASN A 39 13.69 -9.71 3.26
N ILE A 40 13.84 -9.97 1.97
CA ILE A 40 13.87 -11.31 1.39
C ILE A 40 15.23 -11.49 0.76
N SER A 41 16.06 -12.35 1.34
CA SER A 41 17.32 -12.78 0.71
C SER A 41 17.12 -14.11 0.01
N ILE A 42 17.65 -14.23 -1.19
CA ILE A 42 17.85 -15.51 -1.86
C ILE A 42 19.34 -15.81 -1.76
N SER A 43 19.73 -17.00 -1.35
CA SER A 43 21.15 -17.41 -1.39
C SER A 43 21.54 -17.84 -2.81
N ASP A 44 22.80 -17.73 -3.21
CA ASP A 44 23.23 -18.14 -4.56
C ASP A 44 22.99 -19.64 -4.77
N MET A 45 22.36 -19.97 -5.90
CA MET A 45 21.94 -21.34 -6.29
C MET A 45 22.59 -21.75 -7.61
N ASP A 46 23.86 -21.39 -7.81
CA ASP A 46 24.64 -21.85 -8.95
C ASP A 46 25.25 -23.24 -8.67
N THR A 47 25.76 -23.90 -9.71
CA THR A 47 26.30 -25.27 -9.58
C THR A 47 27.50 -25.34 -8.63
N THR A 48 28.25 -24.24 -8.49
CA THR A 48 29.41 -24.15 -7.60
C THR A 48 29.01 -23.95 -6.14
N SER A 49 27.99 -23.12 -5.87
CA SER A 49 27.45 -22.84 -4.54
C SER A 49 26.65 -24.00 -3.98
N LEU A 50 26.06 -24.82 -4.86
CA LEU A 50 25.35 -26.06 -4.53
C LEU A 50 26.29 -27.29 -4.44
N GLY A 51 27.57 -27.14 -4.81
CA GLY A 51 28.55 -28.24 -4.75
C GLY A 51 28.31 -29.39 -5.73
N VAL A 52 27.59 -29.11 -6.82
CA VAL A 52 27.29 -30.06 -7.91
C VAL A 52 28.15 -29.80 -9.16
N ASP A 53 29.06 -28.83 -9.11
CA ASP A 53 30.02 -28.56 -10.17
C ASP A 53 31.09 -29.66 -10.25
N GLY A 54 31.34 -30.17 -11.44
CA GLY A 54 32.38 -31.19 -11.68
C GLY A 54 32.06 -32.61 -11.16
N ILE A 55 30.79 -32.96 -10.98
CA ILE A 55 30.40 -34.33 -10.63
C ILE A 55 30.84 -35.31 -11.72
N ASP A 56 31.67 -36.28 -11.34
CA ASP A 56 32.11 -37.37 -12.21
C ASP A 56 31.40 -38.68 -11.86
N VAL A 57 30.62 -39.21 -12.82
CA VAL A 57 29.83 -40.44 -12.71
C VAL A 57 30.52 -41.61 -13.45
N THR A 58 31.73 -41.42 -13.95
CA THR A 58 32.45 -42.46 -14.71
C THR A 58 32.97 -43.61 -13.83
N THR A 59 33.09 -43.40 -12.52
CA THR A 59 33.52 -44.41 -11.54
C THR A 59 32.42 -44.69 -10.52
N GLN A 60 32.40 -45.90 -9.97
CA GLN A 60 31.40 -46.29 -8.96
C GLN A 60 31.48 -45.42 -7.69
N THR A 61 32.69 -45.11 -7.22
CA THR A 61 32.92 -44.21 -6.08
C THR A 61 32.53 -42.76 -6.39
N GLY A 62 32.76 -42.31 -7.64
CA GLY A 62 32.30 -41.00 -8.11
C GLY A 62 30.78 -40.88 -8.11
N ALA A 63 30.09 -41.92 -8.58
CA ALA A 63 28.63 -41.99 -8.57
C ALA A 63 28.02 -41.99 -7.15
N GLU A 64 28.63 -42.69 -6.18
CA GLU A 64 28.18 -42.67 -4.77
C GLU A 64 28.35 -41.27 -4.14
N THR A 65 29.45 -40.59 -4.45
CA THR A 65 29.71 -39.22 -3.99
C THR A 65 28.75 -38.22 -4.66
N ALA A 66 28.48 -38.42 -5.96
CA ALA A 66 27.53 -37.62 -6.74
C ALA A 66 26.12 -37.62 -6.12
N ILE A 67 25.61 -38.79 -5.75
CA ILE A 67 24.29 -38.93 -5.11
C ILE A 67 24.24 -38.09 -3.83
N THR A 68 25.27 -38.20 -2.98
CA THR A 68 25.35 -37.45 -1.73
C THR A 68 25.40 -35.93 -1.95
N SER A 69 26.15 -35.47 -2.95
CA SER A 69 26.23 -34.04 -3.29
C SER A 69 24.90 -33.52 -3.85
N ILE A 70 24.23 -34.29 -4.72
CA ILE A 70 22.92 -33.93 -5.27
C ILE A 70 21.86 -33.88 -4.18
N ASP A 71 21.84 -34.84 -3.25
CA ASP A 71 20.88 -34.84 -2.14
C ASP A 71 21.04 -33.59 -1.24
N LYS A 72 22.29 -33.18 -0.98
CA LYS A 72 22.58 -31.93 -0.26
C LYS A 72 22.11 -30.71 -1.04
N ALA A 73 22.38 -30.65 -2.34
CA ALA A 73 21.92 -29.57 -3.20
C ALA A 73 20.38 -29.46 -3.22
N ILE A 74 19.68 -30.58 -3.34
CA ILE A 74 18.21 -30.64 -3.29
C ILE A 74 17.70 -30.14 -1.93
N ALA A 75 18.32 -30.57 -0.82
CA ALA A 75 17.94 -30.11 0.52
C ALA A 75 18.12 -28.60 0.68
N GLN A 76 19.21 -28.04 0.15
CA GLN A 76 19.48 -26.59 0.18
C GLN A 76 18.45 -25.80 -0.63
N VAL A 77 18.15 -26.22 -1.86
CA VAL A 77 17.10 -25.58 -2.69
C VAL A 77 15.73 -25.69 -2.01
N SER A 78 15.40 -26.85 -1.44
CA SER A 78 14.14 -27.06 -0.72
C SER A 78 14.03 -26.14 0.50
N SER A 79 15.11 -25.97 1.27
CA SER A 79 15.17 -25.03 2.39
C SER A 79 14.92 -23.60 1.93
N GLU A 80 15.54 -23.16 0.84
CA GLU A 80 15.34 -21.81 0.34
C GLU A 80 13.91 -21.58 -0.18
N ARG A 81 13.33 -22.55 -0.90
CA ARG A 81 11.93 -22.51 -1.30
C ARG A 81 10.99 -22.44 -0.10
N SER A 82 11.31 -23.14 0.98
CA SER A 82 10.54 -23.08 2.23
C SER A 82 10.59 -21.69 2.86
N LYS A 83 11.76 -21.04 2.90
CA LYS A 83 11.88 -19.64 3.38
C LYS A 83 11.06 -18.67 2.52
N LEU A 84 11.09 -18.83 1.20
CA LEU A 84 10.28 -18.01 0.30
C LEU A 84 8.78 -18.24 0.50
N GLY A 85 8.34 -19.49 0.69
CA GLY A 85 6.96 -19.80 1.02
C GLY A 85 6.51 -19.19 2.36
N ALA A 86 7.38 -19.21 3.37
CA ALA A 86 7.12 -18.55 4.65
C ALA A 86 6.99 -17.02 4.49
N ALA A 87 7.85 -16.40 3.69
CA ALA A 87 7.76 -14.98 3.38
C ALA A 87 6.45 -14.64 2.63
N GLN A 88 6.02 -15.49 1.68
CA GLN A 88 4.75 -15.35 0.98
C GLN A 88 3.55 -15.40 1.94
N ASN A 89 3.49 -16.40 2.83
CA ASN A 89 2.42 -16.49 3.83
C ASN A 89 2.38 -15.24 4.71
N ARG A 90 3.54 -14.74 5.13
CA ARG A 90 3.63 -13.51 5.93
C ARG A 90 3.13 -12.30 5.14
N LEU A 91 3.44 -12.19 3.85
CA LEU A 91 2.94 -11.13 2.99
C LEU A 91 1.42 -11.22 2.82
N GLU A 92 0.87 -12.41 2.61
CA GLU A 92 -0.58 -12.61 2.45
C GLU A 92 -1.34 -12.20 3.72
N HIS A 93 -0.86 -12.61 4.89
CA HIS A 93 -1.42 -12.14 6.16
C HIS A 93 -1.27 -10.62 6.35
N THR A 94 -0.13 -10.06 5.93
CA THR A 94 0.10 -8.61 6.02
C THR A 94 -0.85 -7.84 5.10
N ILE A 95 -1.07 -8.33 3.87
CA ILE A 95 -2.01 -7.76 2.91
C ILE A 95 -3.43 -7.78 3.48
N ASN A 96 -3.87 -8.92 4.01
CA ASN A 96 -5.20 -9.05 4.59
C ASN A 96 -5.39 -8.07 5.78
N ASN A 97 -4.39 -7.99 6.67
CA ASN A 97 -4.44 -7.08 7.81
C ASN A 97 -4.44 -5.60 7.39
N LEU A 98 -3.62 -5.23 6.39
CA LEU A 98 -3.58 -3.88 5.83
C LEU A 98 -4.88 -3.53 5.13
N GLY A 99 -5.48 -4.48 4.39
CA GLY A 99 -6.78 -4.30 3.75
C GLY A 99 -7.87 -3.96 4.76
N THR A 100 -8.00 -4.77 5.83
CA THR A 100 -8.95 -4.49 6.92
C THR A 100 -8.66 -3.17 7.62
N SER A 101 -7.39 -2.87 7.89
CA SER A 101 -7.00 -1.60 8.51
C SER A 101 -7.34 -0.41 7.62
N SER A 102 -7.10 -0.51 6.32
CA SER A 102 -7.44 0.52 5.34
C SER A 102 -8.95 0.74 5.25
N GLU A 103 -9.74 -0.33 5.25
CA GLU A 103 -11.21 -0.23 5.23
C GLU A 103 -11.73 0.46 6.50
N ASN A 104 -11.21 0.08 7.67
CA ASN A 104 -11.56 0.71 8.94
C ASN A 104 -11.18 2.20 8.97
N LEU A 105 -10.00 2.55 8.47
CA LEU A 105 -9.54 3.95 8.40
C LEU A 105 -10.37 4.76 7.41
N THR A 106 -10.69 4.23 6.24
CA THR A 106 -11.56 4.92 5.26
C THR A 106 -12.97 5.11 5.84
N SER A 107 -13.52 4.12 6.56
CA SER A 107 -14.81 4.27 7.23
C SER A 107 -14.77 5.33 8.35
N ALA A 108 -13.70 5.37 9.13
CA ALA A 108 -13.49 6.39 10.14
C ALA A 108 -13.31 7.79 9.51
N GLU A 109 -12.58 7.89 8.40
CA GLU A 109 -12.43 9.13 7.64
C GLU A 109 -13.79 9.59 7.10
N SER A 110 -14.56 8.70 6.48
CA SER A 110 -15.91 8.99 6.00
C SER A 110 -16.81 9.51 7.13
N ARG A 111 -16.79 8.89 8.33
CA ARG A 111 -17.56 9.39 9.48
C ARG A 111 -17.15 10.78 9.97
N ILE A 112 -15.88 11.15 9.80
CA ILE A 112 -15.34 12.44 10.25
C ILE A 112 -15.54 13.52 9.19
N ARG A 113 -15.33 13.16 7.93
CA ARG A 113 -15.23 14.10 6.81
C ARG A 113 -16.53 14.21 6.02
N ASP A 114 -17.29 13.13 5.92
CA ASP A 114 -18.55 13.15 5.17
C ASP A 114 -19.65 13.74 6.04
N VAL A 115 -20.45 14.61 5.42
CA VAL A 115 -21.60 15.22 6.05
C VAL A 115 -22.83 14.33 5.89
N ASP A 116 -23.67 14.29 6.92
CA ASP A 116 -25.02 13.75 6.79
C ASP A 116 -25.85 14.69 5.90
N MET A 117 -26.08 14.28 4.66
CA MET A 117 -26.86 15.02 3.66
C MET A 117 -28.26 15.40 4.16
N ALA A 118 -28.92 14.57 4.96
CA ALA A 118 -30.26 14.91 5.46
C ALA A 118 -30.19 16.07 6.44
N LYS A 119 -29.20 16.06 7.35
CA LYS A 119 -28.97 17.14 8.31
C LYS A 119 -28.50 18.41 7.61
N GLU A 120 -27.62 18.30 6.63
CA GLU A 120 -27.12 19.45 5.89
C GLU A 120 -28.22 20.09 5.02
N MET A 121 -29.11 19.30 4.42
CA MET A 121 -30.26 19.82 3.68
C MET A 121 -31.27 20.53 4.60
N MET A 122 -31.51 20.05 5.82
CA MET A 122 -32.32 20.78 6.82
C MET A 122 -31.64 22.07 7.27
N ASN A 123 -30.33 22.02 7.53
CA ASN A 123 -29.52 23.18 7.89
C ASN A 123 -29.42 24.21 6.76
N TYR A 124 -29.50 23.78 5.50
CA TYR A 124 -29.54 24.65 4.32
C TYR A 124 -30.94 25.24 4.08
N GLN A 125 -31.99 24.43 4.24
CA GLN A 125 -33.37 24.88 4.06
C GLN A 125 -33.82 25.88 5.12
N LYS A 126 -33.39 25.72 6.38
CA LYS A 126 -33.74 26.64 7.48
C LYS A 126 -33.38 28.11 7.19
N PRO A 127 -32.14 28.49 6.82
CA PRO A 127 -31.79 29.86 6.46
C PRO A 127 -32.45 30.29 5.14
N SER A 128 -32.64 29.39 4.16
CA SER A 128 -33.36 29.73 2.92
C SER A 128 -34.81 30.12 3.19
N ILE A 129 -35.51 29.38 4.05
CA ILE A 129 -36.89 29.70 4.47
C ILE A 129 -36.90 30.98 5.31
N LEU A 130 -35.93 31.17 6.21
CA LEU A 130 -35.80 32.42 6.97
C LEU A 130 -35.54 33.64 6.08
N GLN A 131 -34.75 33.52 5.01
CA GLN A 131 -34.53 34.59 4.05
C GLN A 131 -35.82 34.92 3.27
N GLN A 132 -36.54 33.91 2.79
CA GLN A 132 -37.84 34.11 2.14
C GLN A 132 -38.87 34.73 3.09
N ALA A 133 -38.92 34.28 4.34
CA ALA A 133 -39.78 34.84 5.38
C ALA A 133 -39.37 36.27 5.77
N ALA A 134 -38.07 36.57 5.88
CA ALA A 134 -37.57 37.92 6.14
C ALA A 134 -37.93 38.88 5.00
N GLN A 135 -37.90 38.40 3.75
CA GLN A 135 -38.29 39.20 2.59
C GLN A 135 -39.80 39.46 2.55
N ALA A 136 -40.63 38.46 2.88
CA ALA A 136 -42.07 38.62 3.02
C ALA A 136 -42.45 39.53 4.22
N MET A 137 -41.75 39.39 5.36
CA MET A 137 -41.94 40.24 6.55
C MET A 137 -41.50 41.69 6.29
N LEU A 138 -40.39 41.91 5.57
CA LEU A 138 -39.99 43.25 5.12
C LEU A 138 -41.04 43.87 4.20
N ALA A 139 -41.59 43.10 3.26
CA ALA A 139 -42.66 43.58 2.39
C ALA A 139 -43.93 43.96 3.19
N GLN A 140 -44.32 43.14 4.17
CA GLN A 140 -45.45 43.39 5.05
C GLN A 140 -45.22 44.63 5.95
N ALA A 141 -44.02 44.75 6.54
CA ALA A 141 -43.62 45.87 7.38
C ALA A 141 -43.56 47.20 6.61
N ASN A 142 -43.25 47.17 5.31
CA ASN A 142 -43.29 48.36 4.45
C ASN A 142 -44.72 48.76 4.03
N GLN A 143 -45.69 47.85 4.06
CA GLN A 143 -47.09 48.17 3.77
C GLN A 143 -47.88 48.66 4.99
N GLN A 144 -47.49 48.25 6.19
CA GLN A 144 -48.14 48.66 7.45
C GLN A 144 -48.23 50.19 7.66
N PRO A 145 -47.21 51.02 7.30
CA PRO A 145 -47.28 52.48 7.37
C PRO A 145 -48.32 53.10 6.43
N GLN A 146 -48.61 52.48 5.28
CA GLN A 146 -49.55 53.02 4.30
C GLN A 146 -51.01 52.90 4.77
N GLY A 147 -51.32 51.91 5.60
CA GLY A 147 -52.65 51.77 6.23
C GLY A 147 -52.96 52.88 7.24
N VAL A 148 -51.93 53.41 7.90
CA VAL A 148 -52.08 54.50 8.88
C VAL A 148 -52.28 55.85 8.20
N LEU A 149 -51.73 56.04 7.00
CA LEU A 149 -51.94 57.25 6.20
C LEU A 149 -53.40 57.39 5.70
N LYS A 150 -54.12 56.27 5.56
CA LYS A 150 -55.56 56.24 5.25
C LYS A 150 -56.46 56.64 6.43
N LEU A 151 -55.95 56.60 7.66
CA LEU A 151 -56.69 57.00 8.88
C LEU A 151 -56.46 58.47 9.24
N LEU A 152 -55.51 59.15 8.59
CA LEU A 152 -55.18 60.56 8.78
C LEU A 152 -55.70 61.45 7.62
N GLN A 153 -56.53 60.89 6.74
CA GLN A 153 -57.12 61.58 5.58
C GLN A 153 -58.65 61.54 5.67
#